data_AF-A0A291RZ45-F1
#
_entry.id   AF-A0A291RZ45-F1
#
_cell.length_a   1.000
_cell.length_b   1.000
_cell.length_c   1.000
_cell.angle_alpha   90.00
_cell.angle_beta   90.00
_cell.angle_gamma   90.00
#
_symmetry.space_group_name_H-M   'P 1'
#
loop_
_entity.id
_entity.type
_entity.pdbx_description
1 polymer ?
#
loop_
_entity_poly.entity_id
_entity_poly.type
_entity_poly.pdbx_seq_one_letter_code
_entity_poly.pdbx_strand_id
1 'polypeptide(L)'
;MQHNERRAPAVWLLGAHGGAGVSTLAQMLAPAGDCGRRWPAGLGGESPYVVIVTRETIEGLSRAHDLLRQFHCGLAARRTVLLGLITTAHQAGRQPKPIRRYLDVIWDLVPEAGRWRVEWQGDWPLTELKDLPTWTPGDVRPAKGADPLASVRGLGESLIDTIRAAATARHPIEGEQAR
;
A
#
# COMPACT_ATOMS: atom_id res chain seq x y z
N MET A 1 -21.68 11.39 20.43
CA MET A 1 -20.48 10.73 19.86
C MET A 1 -20.85 10.31 18.45
N GLN A 2 -20.29 10.97 17.42
CA GLN A 2 -20.57 10.58 16.04
C GLN A 2 -19.85 9.26 15.78
N HIS A 3 -20.62 8.18 15.57
CA HIS A 3 -20.11 6.97 14.94
C HIS A 3 -19.68 7.38 13.54
N ASN A 4 -18.38 7.63 13.34
CA ASN A 4 -17.80 7.67 12.01
C ASN A 4 -18.00 6.26 11.45
N GLU A 5 -19.00 6.08 10.59
CA GLU A 5 -19.21 4.85 9.84
C GLU A 5 -17.94 4.64 9.01
N ARG A 6 -16.98 3.89 9.58
CA ARG A 6 -15.74 3.55 8.88
C ARG A 6 -16.14 2.67 7.72
N ARG A 7 -16.28 3.30 6.56
CA ARG A 7 -16.39 2.63 5.28
C ARG A 7 -15.25 1.61 5.20
N ALA A 8 -15.57 0.38 4.79
CA ALA A 8 -14.56 -0.64 4.59
C ALA A 8 -13.44 -0.10 3.68
N PRO A 9 -12.16 -0.41 3.99
CA PRO A 9 -11.04 0.13 3.23
C PRO A 9 -11.13 -0.32 1.77
N ALA A 10 -10.73 0.54 0.85
CA ALA A 10 -10.61 0.20 -0.56
C ALA A 10 -9.40 -0.74 -0.80
N VAL A 11 -8.41 -0.76 0.08
CA VAL A 11 -7.23 -1.62 -0.01
C VAL A 11 -6.65 -1.93 1.36
N TRP A 12 -6.12 -3.14 1.52
CA TRP A 12 -5.45 -3.59 2.74
C TRP A 12 -3.94 -3.42 2.64
N LEU A 13 -3.33 -2.88 3.69
CA LEU A 13 -1.88 -2.79 3.87
C LEU A 13 -1.40 -3.97 4.72
N LEU A 14 -0.60 -4.84 4.11
CA LEU A 14 0.01 -5.99 4.75
C LEU A 14 1.46 -5.70 5.13
N GLY A 15 1.71 -5.40 6.40
CA GLY A 15 3.06 -5.17 6.90
C GLY A 15 3.90 -6.45 6.91
N ALA A 16 5.05 -6.44 6.24
CA ALA A 16 6.01 -7.54 6.24
C ALA A 16 6.58 -7.83 7.63
N HIS A 17 6.65 -6.82 8.48
CA HIS A 17 7.17 -6.90 9.85
C HIS A 17 6.56 -5.82 10.75
N GLY A 18 6.82 -5.91 12.06
CA GLY A 18 6.47 -4.83 13.00
C GLY A 18 7.27 -3.57 12.69
N GLY A 19 6.64 -2.40 12.68
CA GLY A 19 7.31 -1.14 12.32
C GLY A 19 7.55 -0.94 10.82
N ALA A 20 6.86 -1.68 9.94
CA ALA A 20 6.94 -1.49 8.49
C ALA A 20 6.39 -0.13 8.00
N GLY A 21 5.66 0.60 8.84
CA GLY A 21 5.01 1.88 8.49
C GLY A 21 3.53 1.76 8.13
N VAL A 22 2.91 0.59 8.31
CA VAL A 22 1.49 0.36 7.98
C VAL A 22 0.57 1.34 8.69
N SER A 23 0.69 1.51 10.01
CA SER A 23 -0.21 2.39 10.77
C SER A 23 -0.09 3.86 10.31
N THR A 24 1.12 4.31 9.99
CA THR A 24 1.38 5.64 9.41
C THR A 24 0.71 5.78 8.05
N LEU A 25 0.90 4.83 7.14
CA LEU A 25 0.30 4.89 5.81
C LEU A 25 -1.22 4.76 5.84
N ALA A 26 -1.77 3.92 6.72
CA ALA A 26 -3.21 3.79 6.92
C ALA A 26 -3.84 5.08 7.49
N GLN A 27 -3.11 5.82 8.32
CA GLN A 27 -3.54 7.15 8.77
C GLN A 27 -3.50 8.18 7.63
N MET A 28 -2.43 8.14 6.81
CA MET A 28 -2.18 9.17 5.80
C MET A 28 -2.90 8.91 4.47
N LEU A 29 -3.42 7.71 4.23
CA LEU A 29 -4.17 7.33 3.03
C LEU A 29 -5.56 6.85 3.46
N ALA A 30 -6.57 7.72 3.39
CA ALA A 30 -7.95 7.38 3.78
C ALA A 30 -8.51 6.07 3.16
N PRO A 31 -8.17 5.69 1.90
CA PRO A 31 -8.66 4.44 1.32
C PRO A 31 -8.03 3.16 1.89
N ALA A 32 -6.94 3.28 2.65
CA ALA A 32 -6.13 2.15 3.09
C ALA A 32 -6.50 1.70 4.52
N GLY A 33 -6.45 0.39 4.77
CA GLY A 33 -6.67 -0.20 6.10
C GLY A 33 -5.55 -1.17 6.48
N ASP A 34 -5.24 -1.27 7.77
CA ASP A 34 -4.28 -2.26 8.30
C ASP A 34 -4.96 -3.63 8.44
N CYS A 35 -4.38 -4.68 7.84
CA CYS A 35 -4.89 -6.05 7.97
C CYS A 35 -4.25 -6.84 9.14
N GLY A 36 -3.54 -6.17 10.05
CA GLY A 36 -3.00 -6.78 11.26
C GLY A 36 -1.92 -7.81 10.96
N ARG A 37 -1.09 -7.55 9.94
CA ARG A 37 0.03 -8.40 9.49
C ARG A 37 -0.37 -9.82 9.08
N ARG A 38 -1.61 -10.01 8.63
CA ARG A 38 -2.12 -11.28 8.12
C ARG A 38 -2.80 -11.05 6.77
N TRP A 39 -2.71 -12.03 5.88
CA TRP A 39 -3.48 -12.01 4.64
C TRP A 39 -4.97 -11.83 4.98
N PRO A 40 -5.67 -10.84 4.38
CA PRO A 40 -7.10 -10.70 4.56
C PRO A 40 -7.83 -11.98 4.15
N ALA A 41 -8.85 -12.36 4.92
CA ALA A 41 -9.62 -13.56 4.66
C ALA A 41 -10.50 -13.44 3.40
N GLY A 42 -10.81 -12.21 2.97
CA GLY A 42 -11.62 -11.95 1.78
C GLY A 42 -13.09 -12.31 2.00
N LEU A 43 -13.59 -12.09 3.22
CA LEU A 43 -14.97 -12.40 3.61
C LEU A 43 -15.89 -11.20 3.35
N GLY A 44 -17.19 -11.44 3.17
CA GLY A 44 -18.22 -10.40 3.35
C GLY A 44 -18.07 -9.09 2.58
N GLY A 45 -17.68 -9.13 1.30
CA GLY A 45 -17.55 -7.91 0.50
C GLY A 45 -16.36 -7.01 0.86
N GLU A 46 -15.43 -7.51 1.69
CA GLU A 46 -14.14 -6.86 1.94
C GLU A 46 -13.39 -6.58 0.64
N SER A 47 -12.56 -5.54 0.66
CA SER A 47 -11.66 -5.28 -0.46
C SER A 47 -10.76 -6.49 -0.73
N PRO A 48 -10.69 -6.97 -1.98
CA PRO A 48 -9.75 -8.03 -2.36
C PRO A 48 -8.32 -7.50 -2.54
N TYR A 49 -8.13 -6.18 -2.55
CA TYR A 49 -6.88 -5.56 -2.91
C TYR A 49 -5.93 -5.49 -1.72
N VAL A 50 -4.70 -5.94 -1.94
CA VAL A 50 -3.64 -5.95 -0.91
C VAL A 50 -2.39 -5.30 -1.46
N VAL A 51 -1.74 -4.50 -0.63
CA VAL A 51 -0.39 -3.96 -0.86
C VAL A 51 0.49 -4.38 0.29
N ILE A 52 1.65 -4.97 0.00
CA ILE A 52 2.64 -5.29 1.04
C ILE A 52 3.38 -4.00 1.41
N VAL A 53 3.71 -3.81 2.68
CA VAL A 53 4.47 -2.67 3.16
C VAL A 53 5.72 -3.17 3.89
N THR A 54 6.87 -2.58 3.59
CA THR A 54 8.12 -2.90 4.28
C THR A 54 9.01 -1.69 4.47
N ARG A 55 9.83 -1.70 5.51
CA ARG A 55 10.96 -0.77 5.63
C ARG A 55 12.15 -1.29 4.82
N GLU A 56 12.95 -0.36 4.30
CA GLU A 56 14.16 -0.64 3.51
C GLU A 56 15.34 -1.11 4.37
N THR A 57 15.18 -2.26 5.03
CA THR A 57 16.23 -3.00 5.71
C THR A 57 16.36 -4.39 5.09
N ILE A 58 17.52 -5.04 5.23
CA ILE A 58 17.71 -6.40 4.68
C ILE A 58 16.67 -7.38 5.24
N GLU A 59 16.39 -7.30 6.55
CA GLU A 59 15.34 -8.11 7.15
C GLU A 59 13.95 -7.77 6.58
N GLY A 60 13.60 -6.48 6.47
CA GLY A 60 12.31 -6.07 5.93
C GLY A 60 12.09 -6.57 4.51
N LEU A 61 13.09 -6.39 3.64
CA LEU A 61 13.06 -6.89 2.27
C LEU A 61 12.95 -8.41 2.20
N SER A 62 13.66 -9.14 3.06
CA SER A 62 13.52 -10.60 3.13
C SER A 62 12.11 -11.03 3.51
N ARG A 63 11.49 -10.37 4.51
CA ARG A 63 10.11 -10.68 4.91
C ARG A 63 9.09 -10.31 3.84
N ALA A 64 9.32 -9.21 3.12
CA ALA A 64 8.47 -8.83 1.99
C ALA A 64 8.58 -9.86 0.86
N HIS A 65 9.79 -10.34 0.57
CA HIS A 65 10.02 -11.41 -0.40
C HIS A 65 9.30 -12.71 0.01
N ASP A 66 9.33 -13.10 1.30
CA ASP A 66 8.58 -14.26 1.79
C ASP A 66 7.07 -14.11 1.57
N LEU A 67 6.49 -12.94 1.86
CA LEU A 67 5.07 -12.67 1.61
C LEU A 67 4.73 -12.71 0.11
N LEU A 68 5.58 -12.12 -0.73
CA LEU A 68 5.41 -12.20 -2.18
C LEU A 68 5.42 -13.65 -2.65
N ARG A 69 6.34 -14.48 -2.15
CA ARG A 69 6.36 -15.92 -2.45
C ARG A 69 5.09 -16.61 -1.98
N GLN A 70 4.61 -16.33 -0.76
CA GLN A 70 3.35 -16.89 -0.26
C GLN A 70 2.19 -16.59 -1.20
N PHE A 71 2.07 -15.36 -1.68
CA PHE A 71 1.04 -14.97 -2.66
C PHE A 71 1.17 -15.77 -3.96
N HIS A 72 2.36 -15.83 -4.55
CA HIS A 72 2.59 -16.55 -5.81
C HIS A 72 2.41 -18.08 -5.68
N CYS A 73 2.62 -18.63 -4.49
CA CYS A 73 2.32 -20.04 -4.18
C CYS A 73 0.84 -20.28 -3.83
N GLY A 74 -0.04 -19.28 -3.91
CA GLY A 74 -1.47 -19.43 -3.67
C GLY A 74 -1.86 -19.58 -2.19
N LEU A 75 -1.01 -19.10 -1.26
CA LEU A 75 -1.28 -19.16 0.18
C LEU A 75 -2.14 -18.01 0.70
N ALA A 76 -2.43 -17.00 -0.13
CA ALA A 76 -3.43 -15.97 0.15
C ALA A 76 -4.85 -16.47 -0.17
N ALA A 77 -5.87 -15.76 0.31
CA ALA A 77 -7.25 -16.08 -0.06
C ALA A 77 -7.44 -16.03 -1.58
N ARG A 78 -8.27 -16.92 -2.14
CA ARG A 78 -8.42 -17.07 -3.62
C ARG A 78 -8.80 -15.78 -4.35
N ARG A 79 -9.51 -14.87 -3.68
CA ARG A 79 -9.95 -13.60 -4.25
C ARG A 79 -8.93 -12.47 -4.06
N THR A 80 -7.84 -12.69 -3.34
CA THR A 80 -6.81 -11.68 -3.08
C THR A 80 -6.15 -11.25 -4.39
N VAL A 81 -6.06 -9.94 -4.56
CA VAL A 81 -5.34 -9.29 -5.66
C VAL A 81 -4.20 -8.51 -5.03
N LEU A 82 -2.98 -8.99 -5.21
CA LEU A 82 -1.79 -8.24 -4.83
C LEU A 82 -1.58 -7.11 -5.84
N LEU A 83 -1.75 -5.86 -5.38
CA LEU A 83 -1.55 -4.68 -6.21
C LEU A 83 -0.08 -4.27 -6.30
N GLY A 84 0.69 -4.50 -5.25
CA GLY A 84 2.04 -3.97 -5.20
C GLY A 84 2.78 -4.14 -3.88
N LEU A 85 3.90 -3.44 -3.80
CA LEU A 85 4.75 -3.30 -2.63
C LEU A 85 5.12 -1.82 -2.43
N ILE A 86 4.88 -1.33 -1.21
CA ILE A 86 5.36 -0.04 -0.73
C ILE A 86 6.61 -0.26 0.10
N THR A 87 7.72 0.37 -0.28
CA THR A 87 8.92 0.46 0.56
C THR A 87 8.97 1.81 1.27
N THR A 88 9.33 1.83 2.54
CA THR A 88 9.63 3.09 3.26
C THR A 88 11.13 3.21 3.46
N ALA A 89 11.73 4.30 3.01
CA ALA A 89 13.14 4.56 3.23
C ALA A 89 13.51 4.46 4.71
N HIS A 90 14.62 3.78 5.00
CA HIS A 90 15.11 3.63 6.37
C HIS A 90 15.87 4.86 6.88
N GLN A 91 16.44 5.65 5.96
CA GLN A 91 17.26 6.82 6.25
C GLN A 91 17.14 7.87 5.15
N ALA A 92 17.54 9.10 5.46
CA ALA A 92 17.66 10.17 4.48
C ALA A 92 18.78 9.89 3.46
N GLY A 93 18.64 10.51 2.29
CA GLY A 93 19.67 10.50 1.26
C GLY A 93 19.69 9.21 0.42
N ARG A 94 20.89 8.87 -0.07
CA ARG A 94 21.03 7.81 -1.08
C ARG A 94 20.76 6.43 -0.48
N GLN A 95 19.91 5.67 -1.16
CA GLN A 95 19.64 4.28 -0.81
C GLN A 95 20.91 3.40 -0.89
N PRO A 96 21.24 2.65 0.18
CA PRO A 96 22.41 1.77 0.20
C PRO A 96 22.40 0.76 -0.95
N LYS A 97 23.59 0.49 -1.52
CA LYS A 97 23.74 -0.44 -2.66
C LYS A 97 23.18 -1.85 -2.38
N PRO A 98 23.37 -2.46 -1.19
CA PRO A 98 22.78 -3.77 -0.90
C PRO A 98 21.25 -3.76 -0.93
N ILE A 99 20.62 -2.71 -0.41
CA ILE A 99 19.16 -2.53 -0.44
C ILE A 99 18.66 -2.41 -1.88
N ARG A 100 19.29 -1.56 -2.69
CA ARG A 100 18.96 -1.42 -4.13
C ARG A 100 19.01 -2.74 -4.87
N ARG A 101 20.11 -3.47 -4.74
CA ARG A 101 20.28 -4.78 -5.41
C ARG A 101 19.23 -5.79 -5.00
N TYR A 102 18.84 -5.81 -3.72
CA TYR A 102 17.81 -6.75 -3.28
C TYR A 102 16.42 -6.32 -3.77
N LEU A 103 16.14 -5.02 -3.79
CA LEU A 103 14.92 -4.49 -4.38
C LEU A 103 14.81 -4.80 -5.87
N ASP A 104 15.89 -4.73 -6.64
CA ASP A 104 15.88 -5.10 -8.07
C ASP A 104 15.30 -6.52 -8.27
N VAL A 105 15.68 -7.47 -7.41
CA VAL A 105 15.14 -8.84 -7.43
C VAL A 105 13.67 -8.89 -7.00
N ILE A 106 13.31 -8.15 -5.95
CA ILE A 106 11.95 -8.15 -5.41
C ILE A 106 10.97 -7.48 -6.38
N TRP A 107 11.40 -6.46 -7.11
CA TRP A 107 10.56 -5.75 -8.07
C TRP A 107 10.09 -6.62 -9.22
N ASP A 108 10.84 -7.65 -9.60
CA ASP A 108 10.42 -8.62 -10.62
C ASP A 108 9.21 -9.46 -10.17
N LEU A 109 8.92 -9.52 -8.87
CA LEU A 109 7.74 -10.20 -8.30
C LEU A 109 6.52 -9.28 -8.15
N VAL A 110 6.63 -8.02 -8.58
CA VAL A 110 5.63 -6.99 -8.34
C VAL A 110 5.25 -6.30 -9.66
N PRO A 111 3.94 -6.09 -9.93
CA PRO A 111 3.51 -5.32 -11.10
C PRO A 111 4.20 -3.96 -11.16
N GLU A 112 4.58 -3.49 -12.34
CA GLU A 112 5.29 -2.22 -12.52
C GLU A 112 4.53 -1.03 -11.91
N ALA A 113 3.20 -0.96 -12.15
CA ALA A 113 2.30 0.05 -11.59
C ALA A 113 2.11 -0.05 -10.06
N GLY A 114 2.64 -1.12 -9.44
CA GLY A 114 2.57 -1.43 -8.01
C GLY A 114 3.90 -1.26 -7.27
N ARG A 115 4.90 -0.63 -7.88
CA ARG A 115 6.21 -0.39 -7.28
C ARG A 115 6.24 1.00 -6.69
N TRP A 116 6.06 1.11 -5.38
CA TRP A 116 6.03 2.39 -4.69
C TRP A 116 7.13 2.51 -3.64
N ARG A 117 7.66 3.73 -3.52
CA ARG A 117 8.64 4.09 -2.50
C ARG A 117 8.22 5.36 -1.82
N VAL A 118 8.17 5.32 -0.49
CA VAL A 118 7.99 6.48 0.38
C VAL A 118 9.35 6.90 0.88
N GLU A 119 9.77 8.11 0.50
CA GLU A 119 11.04 8.69 0.94
C GLU A 119 11.06 8.94 2.45
N TRP A 120 12.26 9.12 2.99
CA TRP A 120 12.43 9.41 4.41
C TRP A 120 11.81 10.76 4.75
N GLN A 121 10.89 10.75 5.71
CA GLN A 121 10.22 11.96 6.21
C GLN A 121 10.73 12.23 7.62
N GLY A 122 11.61 13.22 7.76
CA GLY A 122 12.28 13.54 9.03
C GLY A 122 11.31 13.97 10.13
N ASP A 123 10.18 14.56 9.75
CA ASP A 123 9.20 15.12 10.68
C ASP A 123 8.18 14.08 11.17
N TRP A 124 8.00 12.97 10.44
CA TRP A 124 7.01 11.95 10.82
C TRP A 124 7.30 11.30 12.19
N PRO A 125 8.55 10.91 12.53
CA PRO A 125 8.85 10.40 13.87
C PRO A 125 8.62 11.42 14.99
N LEU A 126 8.57 12.71 14.67
CA LEU A 126 8.34 13.81 15.61
C LEU A 126 6.86 14.22 15.69
N THR A 127 6.00 13.59 14.90
CA THR A 127 4.57 13.90 14.80
C THR A 127 3.77 12.73 15.36
N GLU A 128 2.81 12.99 16.26
CA GLU A 128 1.92 11.92 16.71
C GLU A 128 1.07 11.40 15.54
N LEU A 129 0.74 10.11 15.56
CA LEU A 129 0.00 9.48 14.46
C LEU A 129 -1.29 10.24 14.13
N LYS A 130 -2.07 10.65 15.14
CA LYS A 130 -3.35 11.36 14.94
C LYS A 130 -3.20 12.75 14.28
N ASP A 131 -2.00 13.33 14.34
CA ASP A 131 -1.70 14.66 13.82
C ASP A 131 -1.11 14.60 12.41
N LEU A 132 -0.80 13.41 11.91
CA LEU A 132 -0.39 13.22 10.52
C LEU A 132 -1.57 13.49 9.57
N PRO A 133 -1.32 14.20 8.45
CA PRO A 133 -2.38 14.60 7.54
C PRO A 133 -2.90 13.38 6.74
N THR A 134 -4.20 13.34 6.51
CA THR A 134 -4.86 12.26 5.75
C THR A 134 -5.17 12.73 4.34
N TRP A 135 -4.62 12.05 3.35
CA TRP A 135 -4.99 12.22 1.95
C TRP A 135 -6.25 11.40 1.62
N THR A 136 -7.18 12.03 0.93
CA THR A 136 -8.41 11.44 0.39
C THR A 136 -8.44 11.61 -1.14
N PRO A 137 -8.98 10.63 -1.90
CA PRO A 137 -9.13 10.78 -3.34
C PRO A 137 -9.94 12.04 -3.69
N GLY A 138 -9.35 12.90 -4.52
CA GLY A 138 -9.95 14.18 -4.92
C GLY A 138 -9.47 15.39 -4.12
N ASP A 139 -8.61 15.21 -3.10
CA ASP A 139 -8.01 16.32 -2.38
C ASP A 139 -7.30 17.29 -3.34
N VAL A 140 -7.64 18.57 -3.21
CA VAL A 140 -7.07 19.62 -4.06
C VAL A 140 -5.68 20.00 -3.57
N ARG A 141 -4.75 20.23 -4.50
CA ARG A 141 -3.41 20.75 -4.15
C ARG A 141 -3.52 22.21 -3.72
N PRO A 142 -2.79 22.65 -2.69
CA PRO A 142 -2.82 24.05 -2.31
C PRO A 142 -2.29 24.92 -3.46
N ALA A 143 -3.00 26.01 -3.75
CA ALA A 143 -2.59 26.94 -4.81
C ALA A 143 -1.31 27.72 -4.47
N LYS A 144 -1.00 27.83 -3.16
CA LYS A 144 0.19 28.51 -2.62
C LYS A 144 0.66 27.78 -1.35
N GLY A 145 1.97 27.81 -1.09
CA GLY A 145 2.57 27.22 0.11
C GLY A 145 2.95 25.75 -0.05
N ALA A 146 3.44 25.15 1.04
CA ALA A 146 3.80 23.73 1.08
C ALA A 146 2.55 22.84 1.12
N ASP A 147 2.59 21.72 0.41
CA ASP A 147 1.54 20.71 0.47
C ASP A 147 1.83 19.71 1.60
N PRO A 148 1.03 19.69 2.69
CA PRO A 148 1.23 18.75 3.79
C PRO A 148 1.08 17.29 3.35
N LEU A 149 0.43 17.03 2.21
CA LEU A 149 0.21 15.70 1.66
C LEU A 149 1.26 15.31 0.61
N ALA A 150 2.25 16.16 0.32
CA ALA A 150 3.21 15.95 -0.76
C ALA A 150 3.90 14.56 -0.70
N SER A 151 4.20 14.08 0.50
CA SER A 151 4.89 12.82 0.77
C SER A 151 4.08 11.56 0.44
N VAL A 152 2.75 11.65 0.38
CA VAL A 152 1.84 10.50 0.17
C VAL A 152 0.86 10.70 -0.99
N ARG A 153 0.69 11.92 -1.49
CA ARG A 153 -0.28 12.24 -2.54
C ARG A 153 -0.06 11.45 -3.82
N GLY A 154 1.18 11.44 -4.34
CA GLY A 154 1.50 10.67 -5.55
C GLY A 154 1.29 9.16 -5.37
N LEU A 155 1.61 8.65 -4.18
CA LEU A 155 1.31 7.26 -3.80
C LEU A 155 -0.20 7.02 -3.79
N GLY A 156 -0.99 7.88 -3.14
CA GLY A 156 -2.45 7.76 -3.07
C GLY A 156 -3.12 7.80 -4.45
N GLU A 157 -2.73 8.75 -5.30
CA GLU A 157 -3.21 8.90 -6.67
C GLU A 157 -2.92 7.62 -7.48
N SER A 158 -1.67 7.17 -7.50
CA SER A 158 -1.26 5.95 -8.21
C SER A 158 -1.92 4.69 -7.65
N LEU A 159 -2.09 4.59 -6.33
CA LEU A 159 -2.77 3.46 -5.68
C LEU A 159 -4.24 3.36 -6.12
N ILE A 160 -4.95 4.49 -6.19
CA ILE A 160 -6.34 4.52 -6.67
C ILE A 160 -6.44 4.12 -8.14
N ASP A 161 -5.51 4.59 -8.98
CA ASP A 161 -5.50 4.22 -10.39
C ASP A 161 -5.21 2.72 -10.58
N THR A 162 -4.29 2.16 -9.79
CA THR A 162 -4.02 0.72 -9.77
C THR A 162 -5.23 -0.09 -9.27
N ILE A 163 -5.96 0.39 -8.26
CA ILE A 163 -7.23 -0.23 -7.81
C ILE A 163 -8.27 -0.21 -8.93
N ARG A 164 -8.46 0.93 -9.61
CA ARG A 164 -9.42 1.08 -10.72
C ARG A 164 -9.08 0.14 -11.87
N ALA A 165 -7.81 0.09 -12.29
CA ALA A 165 -7.35 -0.81 -13.34
C ALA A 165 -7.62 -2.28 -12.98
N ALA A 166 -7.30 -2.68 -11.75
CA ALA A 166 -7.55 -4.03 -11.26
C ALA A 166 -9.05 -4.37 -11.11
N ALA A 167 -9.90 -3.38 -10.79
CA ALA A 167 -11.35 -3.54 -10.75
C ALA A 167 -11.94 -3.79 -12.15
N THR A 168 -11.49 -3.03 -13.15
CA THR A 168 -11.90 -3.21 -14.55
C THR A 168 -11.46 -4.56 -15.10
N ALA A 169 -10.21 -4.97 -14.86
CA ALA A 169 -9.69 -6.27 -15.30
C ALA A 169 -10.42 -7.47 -14.67
N ARG A 170 -11.07 -7.26 -13.51
CA ARG A 170 -11.90 -8.27 -12.84
C ARG A 170 -13.35 -8.32 -13.30
N HIS A 171 -13.87 -7.27 -13.93
CA HIS A 171 -15.21 -7.21 -14.51
C HIS A 171 -15.19 -7.12 -16.05
N PRO A 172 -14.48 -7.98 -16.78
CA PRO A 172 -14.59 -8.00 -18.24
C PRO A 172 -15.95 -8.60 -18.62
N ILE A 173 -16.98 -7.75 -18.71
CA ILE A 173 -18.27 -7.98 -19.39
C ILE A 173 -18.93 -9.33 -19.05
N GLU A 174 -19.77 -9.37 -18.02
CA GLU A 174 -20.80 -10.42 -17.80
C GLU A 174 -21.95 -10.27 -18.82
N GLY A 175 -21.64 -10.38 -20.11
CA GLY A 175 -22.62 -10.21 -21.17
C GLY A 175 -22.15 -10.83 -22.47
N GLU A 176 -22.27 -12.15 -22.58
CA GLU A 176 -22.59 -12.93 -23.81
C GLU A 176 -22.49 -14.43 -23.49
N GLN A 177 -23.34 -14.98 -22.61
CA GLN A 177 -23.72 -16.40 -22.63
C GLN A 177 -25.16 -16.55 -22.11
N ALA A 178 -26.09 -16.11 -22.95
CA ALA A 178 -27.46 -16.60 -22.94
C ALA A 178 -27.93 -16.68 -24.39
N ARG A 179 -27.60 -17.80 -25.05
CA ARG A 179 -28.36 -18.40 -26.16
C ARG A 179 -27.79 -19.78 -26.47
#